data_AF-A0A834MI07-F1
#
_entry.id   AF-A0A834MI07-F1
#
_cell.length_a   1.000
_cell.length_b   1.000
_cell.length_c   1.000
_cell.angle_alpha   90.00
_cell.angle_beta   90.00
_cell.angle_gamma   90.00
#
_symmetry.space_group_name_H-M   'P 1'
#
loop_
_entity.id
_entity.type
_entity.pdbx_description
1 polymer ?
#
loop_
_entity_poly.entity_id
_entity_poly.type
_entity_poly.pdbx_seq_one_letter_code
_entity_poly.pdbx_strand_id
1 'polypeptide(L)'
;MSSMTFGQKLFKPIPPEKGSFPLDHDGLCKVSMIKYMKCLNKENNNNSSCRLEAKDYLDCRMKNNLMAQEEWSKLGFSIGCTGSVATIKLPILLSDLKEKLSCKFENIKIRVIVTTHAEHFFNKADITSDIDIFVDDDEWNSWKCRGDPVLHIELGKWADLLLIAPLDANTLAKIATGICDNLLTCTVRAWEITKPLLFCPAMNTKMYTHPLTSSQINALIAFGYKEVPVIEKTLICGDTGPGAMAEVSTIVETVINVLGSSKCIT
;
A
#
# COMPACT_ATOMS: atom_id res chain seq x y z
N MET A 1 -45.02 -19.40 39.66
CA MET A 1 -44.48 -20.00 38.42
C MET A 1 -43.93 -18.87 37.59
N SER A 2 -42.62 -18.62 37.69
CA SER A 2 -41.97 -17.47 37.06
C SER A 2 -41.57 -17.81 35.62
N SER A 3 -42.04 -16.98 34.69
CA SER A 3 -41.71 -17.04 33.27
C SER A 3 -40.23 -16.68 33.05
N MET A 4 -39.42 -17.65 32.61
CA MET A 4 -38.07 -17.37 32.13
C MET A 4 -38.12 -16.94 30.67
N THR A 5 -37.93 -15.64 30.44
CA THR A 5 -37.65 -15.06 29.13
C THR A 5 -36.25 -15.53 28.69
N PHE A 6 -36.19 -16.43 27.71
CA PHE A 6 -34.93 -16.78 27.07
C PHE A 6 -34.38 -15.55 26.35
N GLY A 7 -33.26 -15.02 26.83
CA GLY A 7 -32.51 -13.97 26.14
C GLY A 7 -32.12 -14.47 24.74
N GLN A 8 -32.55 -13.75 23.72
CA GLN A 8 -32.11 -13.99 22.35
C GLN A 8 -30.59 -13.82 22.30
N LYS A 9 -29.87 -14.94 22.09
CA LYS A 9 -28.43 -14.89 21.79
C LYS A 9 -28.26 -14.04 20.53
N LEU A 10 -27.49 -12.96 20.63
CA LEU A 10 -26.96 -12.24 19.48
C LEU A 10 -26.22 -13.24 18.59
N PHE A 11 -26.81 -13.54 17.44
CA PHE A 11 -26.20 -14.38 16.41
C PHE A 11 -24.95 -13.65 15.92
N LYS A 12 -23.76 -14.09 16.36
CA LYS A 12 -22.47 -13.55 15.93
C LYS A 12 -21.96 -14.47 14.84
N PRO A 13 -22.06 -14.04 13.58
CA PRO A 13 -22.02 -15.02 12.51
C PRO A 13 -20.51 -15.28 12.13
N ILE A 14 -20.20 -16.35 11.37
CA ILE A 14 -18.84 -16.88 11.04
C ILE A 14 -18.71 -17.08 9.50
N PRO A 15 -17.52 -16.88 8.85
CA PRO A 15 -17.36 -16.54 7.42
C PRO A 15 -18.14 -17.37 6.37
N PRO A 16 -18.61 -16.77 5.26
CA PRO A 16 -18.10 -15.58 4.57
C PRO A 16 -19.03 -14.37 4.72
N GLU A 17 -19.03 -13.73 5.87
CA GLU A 17 -20.11 -12.80 6.24
C GLU A 17 -19.76 -11.32 6.15
N LYS A 18 -18.66 -10.99 5.46
CA LYS A 18 -18.46 -9.65 4.88
C LYS A 18 -19.16 -9.51 3.52
N GLY A 19 -20.26 -10.23 3.31
CA GLY A 19 -20.90 -10.35 2.00
C GLY A 19 -22.41 -10.61 2.01
N SER A 20 -23.02 -10.97 3.14
CA SER A 20 -24.48 -11.13 3.23
C SER A 20 -25.15 -9.78 3.55
N PHE A 21 -25.07 -8.87 2.59
CA PHE A 21 -25.73 -7.57 2.61
C PHE A 21 -27.18 -7.68 2.13
N PRO A 22 -28.05 -6.67 2.36
CA PRO A 22 -29.42 -6.68 1.87
C PRO A 22 -29.46 -7.02 0.36
N LEU A 23 -30.31 -7.97 -0.01
CA LEU A 23 -30.56 -8.28 -1.41
C LEU A 23 -31.18 -7.04 -2.06
N ASP A 24 -30.68 -6.67 -3.24
CA ASP A 24 -31.23 -5.59 -4.06
C ASP A 24 -32.59 -6.03 -4.65
N HIS A 25 -33.60 -6.08 -3.79
CA HIS A 25 -34.91 -6.66 -4.08
C HIS A 25 -35.65 -5.90 -5.18
N ASP A 26 -35.41 -4.58 -5.24
CA ASP A 26 -36.01 -3.65 -6.20
C ASP A 26 -35.14 -3.47 -7.46
N GLY A 27 -33.96 -4.10 -7.52
CA GLY A 27 -33.07 -4.07 -8.68
C GLY A 27 -32.47 -2.69 -9.00
N LEU A 28 -32.33 -1.83 -8.01
CA LEU A 28 -31.86 -0.44 -8.13
C LEU A 28 -30.45 -0.37 -8.73
N CYS A 29 -29.60 -1.35 -8.43
CA CYS A 29 -28.21 -1.43 -8.89
C CYS A 29 -27.98 -2.51 -9.94
N LYS A 30 -29.05 -3.06 -10.51
CA LYS A 30 -29.00 -4.16 -11.50
C LYS A 30 -28.23 -3.79 -12.77
N VAL A 31 -28.33 -2.54 -13.24
CA VAL A 31 -27.61 -2.09 -14.44
C VAL A 31 -26.10 -2.10 -14.21
N SER A 32 -25.64 -1.51 -13.10
CA SER A 32 -24.22 -1.49 -12.74
C SER A 32 -23.69 -2.90 -12.42
N MET A 33 -24.50 -3.75 -11.79
CA MET A 33 -24.19 -5.15 -11.56
C MET A 33 -23.93 -5.90 -12.87
N ILE A 34 -24.80 -5.75 -13.87
CA ILE A 34 -24.66 -6.43 -15.15
C ILE A 34 -23.39 -5.97 -15.88
N LYS A 35 -23.04 -4.69 -15.82
CA LYS A 35 -21.78 -4.18 -16.38
C LYS A 35 -20.57 -4.83 -15.73
N TYR A 36 -20.55 -4.89 -14.39
CA TYR A 36 -19.48 -5.53 -13.64
C TYR A 36 -19.36 -7.03 -13.96
N MET A 37 -20.47 -7.77 -13.96
CA MET A 37 -20.47 -9.20 -14.30
C MET A 37 -20.03 -9.47 -15.74
N LYS A 38 -20.37 -8.60 -16.69
CA LYS A 38 -19.87 -8.69 -18.07
C LYS A 38 -18.36 -8.47 -18.14
N CYS A 39 -17.82 -7.51 -17.39
CA CYS A 39 -16.38 -7.31 -17.32
C CYS A 39 -15.68 -8.53 -16.71
N LEU A 40 -16.18 -9.07 -15.58
CA LEU A 40 -15.60 -10.27 -14.97
C LEU A 40 -15.60 -11.47 -15.91
N ASN A 41 -16.71 -11.72 -16.62
CA ASN A 41 -16.76 -12.80 -17.60
C ASN A 41 -15.78 -12.61 -18.76
N LYS A 42 -15.46 -11.37 -19.13
CA LYS A 42 -14.50 -11.06 -20.19
C LYS A 42 -13.06 -11.22 -19.71
N GLU A 43 -12.78 -10.84 -18.47
CA GLU A 43 -11.44 -10.80 -17.87
C GLU A 43 -11.15 -12.05 -16.99
N ASN A 44 -11.79 -13.19 -17.26
CA ASN A 44 -11.61 -14.46 -16.53
C ASN A 44 -11.77 -14.34 -14.99
N ASN A 45 -12.80 -13.62 -14.54
CA ASN A 45 -13.09 -13.32 -13.14
C ASN A 45 -12.00 -12.51 -12.42
N ASN A 46 -11.17 -11.78 -13.16
CA ASN A 46 -10.19 -10.89 -12.55
C ASN A 46 -10.83 -9.56 -12.12
N ASN A 47 -11.03 -9.39 -10.81
CA ASN A 47 -11.59 -8.17 -10.22
C ASN A 47 -10.72 -6.92 -10.46
N SER A 48 -9.39 -7.06 -10.59
CA SER A 48 -8.51 -5.89 -10.70
C SER A 48 -8.67 -5.15 -12.02
N SER A 49 -8.88 -5.90 -13.11
CA SER A 49 -9.11 -5.35 -14.45
C SER A 49 -10.45 -4.62 -14.56
N CYS A 50 -11.44 -5.03 -13.74
CA CYS A 50 -12.80 -4.51 -13.72
C CYS A 50 -13.06 -3.51 -12.59
N ARG A 51 -12.00 -2.84 -12.12
CA ARG A 51 -12.05 -1.96 -10.94
C ARG A 51 -13.02 -0.79 -11.12
N LEU A 52 -13.17 -0.28 -12.35
CA LEU A 52 -14.07 0.84 -12.64
C LEU A 52 -15.54 0.41 -12.54
N GLU A 53 -15.88 -0.74 -13.11
CA GLU A 53 -17.23 -1.30 -13.09
C GLU A 53 -17.60 -1.81 -11.69
N ALA A 54 -16.63 -2.37 -10.97
CA ALA A 54 -16.77 -2.73 -9.56
C ALA A 54 -17.07 -1.48 -8.72
N LYS A 55 -16.33 -0.38 -8.94
CA LYS A 55 -16.56 0.90 -8.29
C LYS A 55 -17.98 1.39 -8.49
N ASP A 56 -18.45 1.46 -9.74
CA ASP A 56 -19.80 1.94 -10.07
C ASP A 56 -20.90 1.08 -9.44
N TYR A 57 -20.70 -0.24 -9.39
CA TYR A 57 -21.63 -1.16 -8.75
C TYR A 57 -21.69 -0.96 -7.24
N LEU A 58 -20.53 -0.89 -6.57
CA LEU A 58 -20.44 -0.68 -5.14
C LEU A 58 -20.96 0.71 -4.74
N ASP A 59 -20.65 1.75 -5.51
CA ASP A 59 -21.15 3.12 -5.30
C ASP A 59 -22.67 3.18 -5.32
N CYS A 60 -23.30 2.52 -6.30
CA CYS A 60 -24.75 2.39 -6.36
C CYS A 60 -25.30 1.70 -5.10
N ARG A 61 -24.66 0.60 -4.64
CA ARG A 61 -25.12 -0.12 -3.44
C ARG A 61 -25.00 0.73 -2.18
N MET A 62 -23.94 1.52 -2.04
CA MET A 62 -23.74 2.43 -0.91
C MET A 62 -24.78 3.57 -0.89
N LYS A 63 -25.08 4.17 -2.05
CA LYS A 63 -26.08 5.24 -2.18
C LYS A 63 -27.50 4.76 -1.84
N ASN A 64 -27.80 3.49 -2.11
CA ASN A 64 -29.11 2.89 -1.86
C ASN A 64 -29.19 2.11 -0.53
N ASN A 65 -28.23 2.28 0.39
CA ASN A 65 -28.18 1.59 1.68
C ASN A 65 -28.20 0.05 1.56
N LEU A 66 -27.78 -0.50 0.42
CA LEU A 66 -27.64 -1.94 0.15
C LEU A 66 -26.26 -2.49 0.57
N MET A 67 -25.44 -1.63 1.17
CA MET A 67 -24.13 -1.92 1.76
C MET A 67 -23.82 -0.81 2.79
N ALA A 68 -22.99 -1.11 3.79
CA ALA A 68 -22.44 -0.06 4.65
C ALA A 68 -21.70 0.96 3.79
N GLN A 69 -21.94 2.25 4.01
CA GLN A 69 -21.24 3.31 3.29
C GLN A 69 -19.76 3.26 3.69
N GLU A 70 -18.91 2.94 2.72
CA GLU A 70 -17.47 3.13 2.83
C GLU A 70 -17.10 4.30 1.95
N GLU A 71 -16.60 5.37 2.54
CA GLU A 71 -16.11 6.47 1.72
C GLU A 71 -14.91 6.01 0.87
N TRP A 72 -14.87 6.46 -0.38
CA TRP A 72 -13.73 6.29 -1.30
C TRP A 72 -12.43 6.92 -0.76
N SER A 73 -12.52 7.66 0.35
CA SER A 73 -11.47 8.13 1.28
C SER A 73 -10.55 7.01 1.83
N LYS A 74 -10.86 5.73 1.59
CA LYS A 74 -10.09 4.58 2.10
C LYS A 74 -8.98 4.10 1.18
N LEU A 75 -8.52 4.90 0.20
CA LEU A 75 -7.28 4.60 -0.49
C LEU A 75 -6.11 4.73 0.48
N GLY A 76 -5.65 3.59 1.00
CA GLY A 76 -4.55 3.52 1.94
C GLY A 76 -3.22 3.49 1.20
N PHE A 77 -2.37 4.49 1.42
CA PHE A 77 -1.02 4.51 0.88
C PHE A 77 -0.02 4.12 1.96
N SER A 78 0.67 3.01 1.76
CA SER A 78 1.79 2.64 2.63
C SER A 78 3.11 3.02 1.97
N ILE A 79 3.98 3.67 2.72
CA ILE A 79 5.33 4.02 2.29
C ILE A 79 6.32 3.31 3.20
N GLY A 80 7.19 2.48 2.63
CA GLY A 80 8.29 1.83 3.32
C GLY A 80 9.59 2.61 3.17
N CYS A 81 10.28 2.88 4.27
CA CYS A 81 11.59 3.54 4.27
C CYS A 81 12.66 2.65 4.90
N THR A 82 13.78 2.52 4.20
CA THR A 82 14.91 1.66 4.59
C THR A 82 16.18 2.47 4.89
N GLY A 83 17.26 1.81 5.29
CA GLY A 83 18.50 2.42 5.79
C GLY A 83 19.38 3.02 4.69
N SER A 84 18.87 4.00 3.95
CA SER A 84 19.65 4.77 2.97
C SER A 84 19.63 6.26 3.30
N VAL A 85 20.70 6.97 2.93
CA VAL A 85 20.80 8.43 3.16
C VAL A 85 19.70 9.20 2.42
N ALA A 86 19.14 8.61 1.36
CA ALA A 86 17.99 9.17 0.64
C ALA A 86 16.72 9.31 1.51
N THR A 87 16.65 8.66 2.68
CA THR A 87 15.55 8.81 3.64
C THR A 87 15.41 10.25 4.15
N ILE A 88 16.46 11.09 4.08
CA ILE A 88 16.38 12.53 4.36
C ILE A 88 15.31 13.21 3.47
N LYS A 89 15.02 12.67 2.28
CA LYS A 89 13.99 13.20 1.36
C LYS A 89 12.56 12.78 1.73
N LEU A 90 12.36 11.97 2.77
CA LEU A 90 11.05 11.46 3.17
C LEU A 90 10.02 12.57 3.44
N PRO A 91 10.31 13.64 4.22
CA PRO A 91 9.33 14.70 4.45
C PRO A 91 8.86 15.38 3.15
N ILE A 92 9.80 15.60 2.22
CA ILE A 92 9.53 16.20 0.89
C ILE A 92 8.67 15.25 0.04
N LEU A 93 8.98 13.95 0.07
CA LEU A 93 8.17 12.94 -0.62
C LEU A 93 6.74 12.90 -0.09
N LEU A 94 6.55 12.99 1.23
CA LEU A 94 5.23 13.00 1.86
C LEU A 94 4.44 14.26 1.51
N SER A 95 5.06 15.45 1.53
CA SER A 95 4.40 16.70 1.16
C SER A 95 3.96 16.68 -0.30
N ASP A 96 4.84 16.27 -1.21
CA ASP A 96 4.56 16.27 -2.65
C ASP A 96 3.49 15.24 -3.01
N LEU A 97 3.54 14.04 -2.41
CA LEU A 97 2.51 13.02 -2.59
C LEU A 97 1.16 13.55 -2.09
N LYS A 98 1.12 14.14 -0.90
CA LYS A 98 -0.13 14.66 -0.33
C LYS A 98 -0.70 15.77 -1.19
N GLU A 99 0.10 16.73 -1.63
CA GLU A 99 -0.34 17.82 -2.51
C GLU A 99 -0.91 17.28 -3.82
N LYS A 100 -0.14 16.45 -4.54
CA LYS A 100 -0.55 15.96 -5.87
C LYS A 100 -1.73 15.00 -5.82
N LEU A 101 -1.81 14.17 -4.79
CA LEU A 101 -2.92 13.25 -4.62
C LEU A 101 -4.17 13.98 -4.13
N SER A 102 -4.06 15.04 -3.32
CA SER A 102 -5.21 15.85 -2.87
C SER A 102 -6.00 16.45 -4.03
N CYS A 103 -5.35 16.70 -5.17
CA CYS A 103 -6.02 17.14 -6.40
C CYS A 103 -6.85 16.04 -7.09
N LYS A 104 -6.72 14.77 -6.70
CA LYS A 104 -7.41 13.61 -7.31
C LYS A 104 -8.35 12.86 -6.37
N PHE A 105 -8.01 12.81 -5.09
CA PHE A 105 -8.77 12.07 -4.08
C PHE A 105 -8.98 12.96 -2.87
N GLU A 106 -10.22 12.99 -2.37
CA GLU A 106 -10.54 13.60 -1.08
C GLU A 106 -10.06 12.66 0.05
N ASN A 107 -9.48 13.21 1.11
CA ASN A 107 -9.15 12.51 2.36
C ASN A 107 -8.18 11.33 2.25
N ILE A 108 -7.02 11.53 1.61
CA ILE A 108 -5.96 10.51 1.54
C ILE A 108 -5.28 10.30 2.89
N LYS A 109 -5.19 9.04 3.31
CA LYS A 109 -4.40 8.63 4.47
C LYS A 109 -3.12 7.95 4.03
N ILE A 110 -2.00 8.42 4.59
CA ILE A 110 -0.67 7.85 4.35
C ILE A 110 -0.18 7.23 5.65
N ARG A 111 0.32 5.99 5.56
CA ARG A 111 1.00 5.29 6.65
C ARG A 111 2.43 5.01 6.25
N VAL A 112 3.38 5.32 7.11
CA VAL A 112 4.80 5.12 6.84
C VAL A 112 5.32 3.99 7.71
N ILE A 113 6.01 3.03 7.10
CA ILE A 113 6.69 1.93 7.78
C ILE A 113 8.18 2.20 7.69
N VAL A 114 8.85 2.28 8.83
CA VAL A 114 10.25 2.68 8.91
C VAL A 114 11.05 1.56 9.56
N THR A 115 12.12 1.13 8.90
CA THR A 115 13.09 0.19 9.50
C THR A 115 13.95 0.90 10.55
N THR A 116 14.49 0.17 11.54
CA THR A 116 15.39 0.74 12.55
C THR A 116 16.55 1.55 11.96
N HIS A 117 17.09 1.13 10.80
CA HIS A 117 18.21 1.81 10.15
C HIS A 117 17.79 3.12 9.47
N ALA A 118 16.54 3.23 9.03
CA ALA A 118 16.01 4.45 8.44
C ALA A 118 15.85 5.56 9.47
N GLU A 119 15.58 5.23 10.74
CA GLU A 119 15.43 6.20 11.84
C GLU A 119 16.69 7.03 12.10
N HIS A 120 17.87 6.62 11.60
CA HIS A 120 19.10 7.41 11.70
C HIS A 120 19.14 8.62 10.75
N PHE A 121 18.30 8.67 9.73
CA PHE A 121 18.42 9.62 8.63
C PHE A 121 17.33 10.71 8.61
N PHE A 122 16.33 10.63 9.48
CA PHE A 122 15.29 11.65 9.60
C PHE A 122 14.82 11.76 11.04
N ASN A 123 14.19 12.87 11.40
CA ASN A 123 13.54 13.01 12.70
C ASN A 123 12.02 12.85 12.54
N LYS A 124 11.38 12.14 13.47
CA LYS A 124 9.90 12.00 13.51
C LYS A 124 9.22 13.37 13.62
N ALA A 125 9.88 14.38 14.19
CA ALA A 125 9.38 15.76 14.27
C ALA A 125 9.25 16.48 12.93
N ASP A 126 9.98 16.03 11.89
CA ASP A 126 9.94 16.65 10.55
C ASP A 126 8.72 16.21 9.74
N ILE A 127 7.95 15.24 10.25
CA ILE A 127 6.77 14.67 9.59
C ILE A 127 5.51 15.23 10.24
N THR A 128 4.54 15.62 9.40
CA THR A 128 3.26 16.17 9.87
C THR A 128 2.49 15.16 10.71
N SER A 129 1.81 15.64 11.77
CA SER A 129 1.05 14.81 12.73
C SER A 129 -0.15 14.05 12.15
N ASP A 130 -0.50 14.29 10.89
CA ASP A 130 -1.58 13.60 10.17
C ASP A 130 -1.11 12.27 9.54
N ILE A 131 0.17 11.92 9.68
CA ILE A 131 0.77 10.72 9.07
C ILE A 131 1.14 9.75 10.19
N ASP A 132 0.59 8.55 10.15
CA ASP A 132 0.94 7.48 11.09
C ASP A 132 2.30 6.89 10.68
N ILE A 133 3.25 6.85 11.62
CA ILE A 133 4.57 6.22 11.43
C ILE A 133 4.62 4.95 12.28
N PHE A 134 4.95 3.84 11.66
CA PHE A 134 5.09 2.53 12.29
C PHE A 134 6.55 2.07 12.27
N VAL A 135 7.01 1.57 13.39
CA VAL A 135 8.33 0.96 13.59
C VAL A 135 8.20 -0.50 14.05
N ASP A 136 9.31 -1.23 14.05
CA ASP A 136 9.32 -2.66 14.41
C ASP A 136 8.77 -2.94 15.83
N ASP A 137 9.00 -2.03 16.79
CA ASP A 137 8.48 -2.17 18.16
C ASP A 137 6.94 -2.09 18.24
N ASP A 138 6.28 -1.40 17.30
CA ASP A 138 4.82 -1.24 17.29
C ASP A 138 4.11 -2.58 17.05
N GLU A 139 4.77 -3.51 16.38
CA GLU A 139 4.25 -4.86 16.14
C GLU A 139 4.00 -5.60 17.45
N TRP A 140 4.97 -5.54 18.37
CA TRP A 140 4.92 -6.20 19.66
C TRP A 140 4.13 -5.42 20.71
N ASN A 141 4.07 -4.08 20.59
CA ASN A 141 3.21 -3.26 21.44
C ASN A 141 1.72 -3.51 21.17
N SER A 142 1.38 -3.83 19.92
CA SER A 142 0.00 -4.07 19.47
C SER A 142 -0.47 -5.50 19.79
N TRP A 143 0.43 -6.48 19.82
CA TRP A 143 0.11 -7.89 20.03
C TRP A 143 0.39 -8.32 21.48
N LYS A 144 -0.66 -8.49 22.30
CA LYS A 144 -0.52 -8.85 23.73
C LYS A 144 -1.04 -10.26 24.02
N CYS A 145 -2.10 -10.67 23.33
CA CYS A 145 -2.80 -11.92 23.54
C CYS A 145 -3.12 -12.61 22.20
N ARG A 146 -3.30 -13.94 22.25
CA ARG A 146 -3.77 -14.70 21.08
C ARG A 146 -5.16 -14.22 20.67
N GLY A 147 -5.27 -13.75 19.44
CA GLY A 147 -6.50 -13.16 18.88
C GLY A 147 -6.38 -11.67 18.59
N ASP A 148 -5.34 -11.01 19.11
CA ASP A 148 -5.04 -9.62 18.77
C ASP A 148 -4.62 -9.49 17.29
N PRO A 149 -4.92 -8.35 16.66
CA PRO A 149 -4.52 -8.10 15.29
C PRO A 149 -2.99 -8.09 15.13
N VAL A 150 -2.53 -8.62 13.99
CA VAL A 150 -1.11 -8.66 13.64
C VAL A 150 -0.80 -7.49 12.72
N LEU A 151 0.03 -6.56 13.17
CA LEU A 151 0.22 -5.25 12.54
C LEU A 151 0.62 -5.33 11.06
N HIS A 152 1.63 -6.14 10.69
CA HIS A 152 2.05 -6.27 9.28
C HIS A 152 0.93 -6.82 8.37
N ILE A 153 0.05 -7.68 8.89
CA ILE A 153 -1.11 -8.19 8.16
C ILE A 153 -2.16 -7.10 7.97
N GLU A 154 -2.38 -6.28 9.00
CA GLU A 154 -3.32 -5.16 8.92
C GLU A 154 -2.84 -4.08 7.95
N LEU A 155 -1.57 -3.73 7.99
CA LEU A 155 -0.96 -2.78 7.06
C LEU A 155 -1.07 -3.28 5.62
N GLY A 156 -0.75 -4.54 5.36
CA GLY A 156 -0.89 -5.15 4.02
C GLY A 156 -2.34 -5.21 3.52
N LYS A 157 -3.31 -5.44 4.41
CA LYS A 157 -4.74 -5.42 4.05
C LYS A 157 -5.24 -4.00 3.79
N TRP A 158 -4.84 -3.04 4.61
CA TRP A 158 -5.26 -1.65 4.56
C TRP A 158 -4.71 -0.92 3.34
N ALA A 159 -3.46 -1.16 2.97
CA ALA A 159 -2.82 -0.46 1.86
C ALA A 159 -3.34 -0.98 0.50
N ASP A 160 -3.68 -0.06 -0.39
CA ASP A 160 -3.96 -0.33 -1.80
C ASP A 160 -2.69 -0.34 -2.65
N LEU A 161 -1.67 0.39 -2.21
CA LEU A 161 -0.38 0.53 -2.86
C LEU A 161 0.72 0.61 -1.80
N LEU A 162 1.82 -0.09 -2.06
CA LEU A 162 3.04 -0.01 -1.24
C LEU A 162 4.16 0.63 -2.06
N LEU A 163 4.70 1.75 -1.59
CA LEU A 163 5.88 2.38 -2.17
C LEU A 163 7.06 2.20 -1.22
N ILE A 164 8.14 1.54 -1.64
CA ILE A 164 9.38 1.46 -0.86
C ILE A 164 10.37 2.50 -1.42
N ALA A 165 10.54 3.61 -0.71
CA ALA A 165 11.38 4.73 -1.12
C ALA A 165 12.01 5.43 0.11
N PRO A 166 13.32 5.27 0.33
CA PRO A 166 14.28 4.46 -0.42
C PRO A 166 14.22 2.95 -0.10
N LEU A 167 14.71 2.14 -1.04
CA LEU A 167 15.06 0.72 -0.86
C LEU A 167 16.60 0.56 -0.85
N ASP A 168 17.16 0.22 0.32
CA ASP A 168 18.57 -0.10 0.50
C ASP A 168 18.90 -1.50 -0.03
N ALA A 169 20.20 -1.77 -0.23
CA ALA A 169 20.65 -3.04 -0.78
C ALA A 169 20.36 -4.23 0.16
N ASN A 170 20.35 -3.99 1.47
CA ASN A 170 20.10 -5.04 2.47
C ASN A 170 18.65 -5.53 2.40
N THR A 171 17.69 -4.59 2.44
CA THR A 171 16.27 -4.89 2.33
C THR A 171 15.92 -5.42 0.94
N LEU A 172 16.58 -4.94 -0.12
CA LEU A 172 16.48 -5.54 -1.46
C LEU A 172 16.88 -7.02 -1.44
N ALA A 173 18.01 -7.36 -0.84
CA ALA A 173 18.47 -8.74 -0.71
C ALA A 173 17.49 -9.59 0.12
N LYS A 174 16.95 -9.05 1.22
CA LYS A 174 15.97 -9.73 2.06
C LYS A 174 14.69 -10.02 1.30
N ILE A 175 14.12 -9.04 0.62
CA ILE A 175 12.90 -9.20 -0.18
C ILE A 175 13.13 -10.22 -1.31
N ALA A 176 14.25 -10.14 -2.02
CA ALA A 176 14.57 -11.04 -3.13
C ALA A 176 14.70 -12.51 -2.70
N THR A 177 15.18 -12.75 -1.47
CA THR A 177 15.39 -14.10 -0.91
C THR A 177 14.23 -14.56 -0.02
N GLY A 178 13.29 -13.68 0.30
CA GLY A 178 12.12 -13.98 1.12
C GLY A 178 12.33 -13.91 2.63
N ILE A 179 13.40 -13.25 3.09
CA ILE A 179 13.61 -12.96 4.52
C ILE A 179 12.58 -11.91 4.98
N CYS A 180 11.90 -12.22 6.07
CA CYS A 180 10.91 -11.36 6.72
C CYS A 180 11.17 -11.26 8.23
N ASP A 181 12.11 -10.42 8.61
CA ASP A 181 12.63 -10.30 9.99
C ASP A 181 12.34 -8.94 10.65
N ASN A 182 11.60 -8.07 9.97
CA ASN A 182 11.16 -6.77 10.49
C ASN A 182 9.78 -6.40 9.91
N LEU A 183 9.15 -5.34 10.44
CA LEU A 183 7.78 -4.97 10.12
C LEU A 183 7.59 -4.73 8.61
N LEU A 184 8.54 -4.05 7.96
CA LEU A 184 8.50 -3.77 6.53
C LEU A 184 8.60 -5.05 5.69
N THR A 185 9.59 -5.90 5.96
CA THR A 185 9.80 -7.13 5.19
C THR A 185 8.70 -8.17 5.43
N CYS A 186 8.12 -8.24 6.64
CA CYS A 186 6.91 -9.01 6.94
C CYS A 186 5.71 -8.50 6.14
N THR A 187 5.52 -7.19 6.06
CA THR A 187 4.42 -6.57 5.27
C THR A 187 4.57 -6.88 3.78
N VAL A 188 5.79 -6.79 3.24
CA VAL A 188 6.08 -7.15 1.84
C VAL A 188 5.88 -8.65 1.59
N ARG A 189 6.29 -9.51 2.52
CA ARG A 189 6.15 -10.97 2.36
C ARG A 189 4.70 -11.42 2.37
N ALA A 190 3.85 -10.71 3.12
CA ALA A 190 2.41 -10.90 3.18
C ALA A 190 1.64 -10.10 2.11
N TRP A 191 2.34 -9.41 1.20
CA TRP A 191 1.72 -8.56 0.20
C TRP A 191 0.97 -9.35 -0.86
N GLU A 192 -0.20 -8.84 -1.24
CA GLU A 192 -1.00 -9.42 -2.32
C GLU A 192 -0.48 -8.91 -3.66
N ILE A 193 -0.03 -9.82 -4.54
CA ILE A 193 0.61 -9.48 -5.83
C ILE A 193 -0.34 -8.72 -6.79
N THR A 194 -1.66 -8.80 -6.57
CA THR A 194 -2.66 -8.03 -7.32
C THR A 194 -2.57 -6.52 -7.03
N LYS A 195 -2.01 -6.14 -5.88
CA LYS A 195 -1.84 -4.75 -5.47
C LYS A 195 -0.48 -4.22 -5.94
N PRO A 196 -0.42 -2.99 -6.48
CA PRO A 196 0.84 -2.41 -6.93
C PRO A 196 1.83 -2.22 -5.78
N LEU A 197 3.04 -2.75 -5.98
CA LEU A 197 4.20 -2.47 -5.13
C LEU A 197 5.26 -1.80 -6.01
N LEU A 198 5.63 -0.57 -5.64
CA LEU A 198 6.71 0.17 -6.27
C LEU A 198 7.93 0.19 -5.35
N PHE A 199 9.12 0.13 -5.92
CA PHE A 199 10.35 0.26 -5.14
C PHE A 199 11.37 1.17 -5.84
N CYS A 200 12.08 1.97 -5.03
CA CYS A 200 13.07 2.94 -5.49
C CYS A 200 14.43 2.60 -4.87
N PRO A 201 15.31 1.86 -5.58
CA PRO A 201 16.63 1.54 -5.07
C PRO A 201 17.43 2.81 -4.74
N ALA A 202 18.19 2.79 -3.65
CA ALA A 202 19.04 3.91 -3.26
C ALA A 202 20.28 3.42 -2.50
N MET A 203 21.42 3.36 -3.18
CA MET A 203 22.66 2.80 -2.63
C MET A 203 23.90 3.38 -3.34
N ASN A 204 25.09 3.14 -2.78
CA ASN A 204 26.34 3.56 -3.43
C ASN A 204 26.51 2.88 -4.81
N THR A 205 27.19 3.57 -5.75
CA THR A 205 27.45 3.07 -7.10
C THR A 205 28.06 1.68 -7.16
N LYS A 206 29.02 1.37 -6.29
CA LYS A 206 29.65 0.02 -6.24
C LYS A 206 28.67 -1.05 -5.79
N MET A 207 27.72 -0.70 -4.93
CA MET A 207 26.64 -1.60 -4.53
C MET A 207 25.66 -1.80 -5.68
N TYR A 208 25.27 -0.71 -6.36
CA TYR A 208 24.31 -0.80 -7.47
C TYR A 208 24.87 -1.60 -8.66
N THR A 209 26.13 -1.38 -9.00
CA THR A 209 26.83 -2.10 -10.08
C THR A 209 27.23 -3.54 -9.71
N HIS A 210 27.02 -3.95 -8.45
CA HIS A 210 27.31 -5.31 -8.02
C HIS A 210 26.36 -6.31 -8.71
N PRO A 211 26.85 -7.47 -9.20
CA PRO A 211 26.02 -8.44 -9.92
C PRO A 211 24.82 -8.96 -9.12
N LEU A 212 24.95 -9.03 -7.79
CA LEU A 212 23.83 -9.41 -6.91
C LEU A 212 22.65 -8.43 -7.02
N THR A 213 22.92 -7.13 -7.13
CA THR A 213 21.88 -6.11 -7.19
C THR A 213 21.03 -6.26 -8.44
N SER A 214 21.67 -6.45 -9.60
CA SER A 214 20.95 -6.70 -10.85
C SER A 214 20.11 -7.99 -10.76
N SER A 215 20.66 -9.08 -10.21
CA SER A 215 19.90 -10.32 -10.03
C SER A 215 18.71 -10.16 -9.08
N GLN A 216 18.85 -9.38 -8.01
CA GLN A 216 17.79 -9.15 -7.02
C GLN A 216 16.70 -8.24 -7.56
N ILE A 217 17.05 -7.16 -8.26
CA ILE A 217 16.08 -6.28 -8.93
C ILE A 217 15.25 -7.08 -9.94
N ASN A 218 15.91 -7.90 -10.77
CA ASN A 218 15.22 -8.75 -11.73
C ASN A 218 14.27 -9.76 -11.05
N ALA A 219 14.63 -10.28 -9.88
CA ALA A 219 13.75 -11.16 -9.10
C ALA A 219 12.48 -10.41 -8.62
N LEU A 220 12.64 -9.19 -8.07
CA LEU A 220 11.51 -8.36 -7.65
C LEU A 220 10.59 -8.01 -8.82
N ILE A 221 11.16 -7.66 -9.98
CA ILE A 221 10.39 -7.41 -11.20
C ILE A 221 9.63 -8.67 -11.64
N ALA A 222 10.27 -9.84 -11.57
CA ALA A 222 9.62 -11.12 -11.89
C ALA A 222 8.46 -11.46 -10.94
N PHE A 223 8.47 -10.97 -9.70
CA PHE A 223 7.33 -11.08 -8.77
C PHE A 223 6.16 -10.15 -9.13
N GLY A 224 6.34 -9.22 -10.08
CA GLY A 224 5.33 -8.24 -10.49
C GLY A 224 5.48 -6.88 -9.80
N TYR A 225 6.57 -6.66 -9.06
CA TYR A 225 6.85 -5.36 -8.47
C TYR A 225 7.42 -4.39 -9.51
N LYS A 226 7.15 -3.10 -9.34
CA LYS A 226 7.53 -2.07 -10.31
C LYS A 226 8.72 -1.26 -9.80
N GLU A 227 9.83 -1.34 -10.53
CA GLU A 227 11.00 -0.52 -10.25
C GLU A 227 10.76 0.94 -10.67
N VAL A 228 11.19 1.88 -9.81
CA VAL A 228 11.51 3.25 -10.21
C VAL A 228 13.04 3.35 -10.27
N PRO A 229 13.62 3.49 -11.48
CA PRO A 229 15.06 3.33 -11.67
C PRO A 229 15.86 4.44 -10.98
N VAL A 230 17.10 4.11 -10.63
CA VAL A 230 18.06 5.06 -10.04
C VAL A 230 18.48 6.14 -11.04
N ILE A 231 18.99 7.24 -10.53
CA ILE A 231 19.62 8.31 -11.31
C ILE A 231 21.14 8.28 -11.15
N GLU A 232 21.86 8.77 -12.16
CA GLU A 232 23.30 9.00 -12.09
C GLU A 232 23.58 10.39 -11.51
N LYS A 233 24.26 10.44 -10.37
CA LYS A 233 24.69 11.68 -9.72
C LYS A 233 26.01 11.49 -8.98
N THR A 234 26.68 12.59 -8.65
CA THR A 234 27.74 12.58 -7.64
C THR A 234 27.12 12.31 -6.28
N LEU A 235 27.45 11.15 -5.70
CA LEU A 235 26.95 10.70 -4.41
C LEU A 235 27.68 11.41 -3.26
N ILE A 236 27.13 11.30 -2.05
CA ILE A 236 27.69 11.91 -0.82
C ILE A 236 29.12 11.41 -0.54
N CYS A 237 29.47 10.21 -1.00
CA CYS A 237 30.81 9.65 -0.88
C CYS A 237 31.82 10.20 -1.92
N GLY A 238 31.40 11.04 -2.86
CA GLY A 238 32.23 11.62 -3.93
C GLY A 238 32.26 10.82 -5.23
N ASP A 239 31.74 9.58 -5.25
CA ASP A 239 31.64 8.77 -6.46
C ASP A 239 30.55 9.30 -7.40
N THR A 240 30.82 9.35 -8.71
CA THR A 240 29.81 9.64 -9.73
C THR A 240 29.40 8.34 -10.43
N GLY A 241 28.10 8.06 -10.47
CA GLY A 241 27.55 6.91 -11.18
C GLY A 241 26.11 6.59 -10.76
N PRO A 242 25.55 5.47 -11.26
CA PRO A 242 24.18 5.06 -10.96
C PRO A 242 24.05 4.56 -9.52
N GLY A 243 22.95 4.89 -8.85
CA GLY A 243 22.66 4.40 -7.50
C GLY A 243 21.90 5.40 -6.61
N ALA A 244 21.86 6.66 -7.02
CA ALA A 244 21.05 7.66 -6.34
C ALA A 244 19.55 7.37 -6.53
N MET A 245 18.76 7.54 -5.47
CA MET A 245 17.31 7.44 -5.54
C MET A 245 16.77 8.39 -6.61
N ALA A 246 15.75 7.96 -7.34
CA ALA A 246 15.00 8.81 -8.26
C ALA A 246 14.55 10.11 -7.60
N GLU A 247 14.34 11.16 -8.39
CA GLU A 247 13.80 12.40 -7.86
C GLU A 247 12.38 12.20 -7.34
N VAL A 248 12.04 12.95 -6.29
CA VAL A 248 10.74 12.87 -5.61
C VAL A 248 9.59 13.08 -6.60
N SER A 249 9.73 14.06 -7.50
CA SER A 249 8.76 14.32 -8.56
C SER A 249 8.51 13.10 -9.46
N THR A 250 9.57 12.42 -9.90
CA THR A 250 9.49 11.21 -10.73
C THR A 250 8.81 10.05 -9.98
N ILE A 251 9.10 9.90 -8.68
CA ILE A 251 8.46 8.88 -7.83
C ILE A 251 6.95 9.17 -7.73
N VAL A 252 6.59 10.41 -7.41
CA VAL A 252 5.19 10.86 -7.27
C VAL A 252 4.42 10.68 -8.59
N GLU A 253 5.00 11.10 -9.71
CA GLU A 253 4.40 10.90 -11.05
C GLU A 253 4.19 9.42 -11.35
N THR A 254 5.15 8.56 -11.01
CA THR A 254 5.04 7.11 -11.26
C THR A 254 3.92 6.50 -10.41
N VAL A 255 3.81 6.88 -9.13
CA VAL A 255 2.71 6.47 -8.25
C VAL A 255 1.37 6.90 -8.84
N ILE A 256 1.24 8.16 -9.24
CA ILE A 256 0.01 8.70 -9.84
C ILE A 256 -0.37 7.96 -11.13
N ASN A 257 0.61 7.62 -11.96
CA ASN A 257 0.38 6.88 -13.20
C ASN A 257 -0.11 5.45 -12.92
N VAL A 258 0.41 4.79 -11.88
CA VAL A 258 -0.04 3.45 -11.47
C VAL A 258 -1.47 3.47 -10.92
N LEU A 259 -1.88 4.55 -10.25
CA LEU A 259 -3.24 4.71 -9.73
C LEU A 259 -4.30 5.02 -10.80
N GLY A 260 -3.90 5.33 -12.03
CA GLY A 260 -4.78 5.56 -13.18
C GLY A 260 -4.84 7.01 -13.66
N SER A 261 -4.88 7.15 -14.99
CA SER A 261 -4.83 8.42 -15.71
C SER A 261 -6.18 9.15 -15.77
N SER A 262 -6.59 9.76 -14.67
CA SER A 262 -7.46 10.94 -14.76
C SER A 262 -6.58 12.15 -14.48
N LYS A 263 -6.28 12.96 -15.51
CA LYS A 263 -5.57 14.25 -15.32
C LYS A 263 -6.35 15.11 -14.32
N CYS A 264 -5.65 15.83 -13.45
CA CYS A 264 -6.27 16.93 -12.72
C CYS A 264 -6.78 17.92 -13.77
N ILE A 265 -8.09 18.15 -13.78
CA ILE A 265 -8.68 19.21 -14.59
C ILE A 265 -8.31 20.49 -13.85
N THR A 266 -7.40 21.26 -14.46
CA THR A 266 -7.07 22.64 -14.08
C THR A 266 -8.29 23.54 -14.17
#